data_AF-A0A944H0U4-F1
#
_entry.id   AF-A0A944H0U4-F1
#
_cell.length_a   1.000
_cell.length_b   1.000
_cell.length_c   1.000
_cell.angle_alpha   90.00
_cell.angle_beta   90.00
_cell.angle_gamma   90.00
#
_symmetry.space_group_name_H-M   'P 1'
#
loop_
_entity.id
_entity.type
_entity.pdbx_description
1 polymer ?
#
loop_
_entity_poly.entity_id
_entity_poly.type
_entity_poly.pdbx_seq_one_letter_code
_entity_poly.pdbx_strand_id
1 'polypeptide(L)'
;MTTKITLDIDETLIQKAESWAKQQHLSLSDVIANFLRQLPEPEIISQKEHPLAKFVGILSDSEAGELQQVIKDEFEQVDTNSLINP
;
A
#
# COMPACT_ATOMS: atom_id res chain seq x y z
N MET A 1 -14.16 -4.29 -16.80
CA MET A 1 -15.12 -5.12 -16.03
C MET A 1 -15.86 -4.24 -15.05
N THR A 2 -17.12 -4.53 -14.73
CA THR A 2 -17.91 -3.79 -13.74
C THR A 2 -18.14 -4.66 -12.50
N THR A 3 -17.81 -4.13 -11.32
CA THR A 3 -17.94 -4.85 -10.04
C THR A 3 -18.99 -4.14 -9.18
N LYS A 4 -19.84 -4.91 -8.50
CA LYS A 4 -20.81 -4.36 -7.54
C LYS A 4 -20.22 -4.47 -6.14
N ILE A 5 -20.33 -3.39 -5.37
CA ILE A 5 -19.96 -3.32 -3.96
C ILE A 5 -21.20 -2.95 -3.15
N THR A 6 -21.34 -3.55 -1.97
CA THR A 6 -22.34 -3.17 -0.99
C THR A 6 -21.61 -2.45 0.13
N LEU A 7 -22.11 -1.26 0.52
CA LEU A 7 -21.50 -0.44 1.57
C LEU A 7 -22.61 -0.08 2.57
N ASP A 8 -22.34 -0.30 3.85
CA ASP A 8 -23.21 0.19 4.92
C ASP A 8 -22.85 1.65 5.22
N ILE A 9 -23.82 2.54 5.01
CA ILE A 9 -23.66 3.99 5.16
C ILE A 9 -24.91 4.53 5.86
N ASP A 10 -24.72 5.49 6.77
CA ASP A 10 -25.84 6.19 7.41
C ASP A 10 -26.74 6.90 6.39
N GLU A 11 -28.05 6.87 6.64
CA GLU A 11 -29.06 7.46 5.76
C GLU A 11 -28.84 8.99 5.54
N THR A 12 -28.35 9.68 6.57
CA THR A 12 -28.06 11.12 6.46
C THR A 12 -26.87 11.42 5.54
N LEU A 13 -25.89 10.52 5.50
CA LEU A 13 -24.70 10.64 4.65
C LEU A 13 -25.02 10.32 3.19
N ILE A 14 -25.82 9.28 2.92
CA ILE A 14 -26.22 8.95 1.54
C ILE A 14 -27.03 10.07 0.91
N GLN A 15 -27.96 10.69 1.66
CA GLN A 15 -28.74 11.83 1.17
C GLN A 15 -27.88 13.06 0.86
N LYS A 16 -26.89 13.34 1.70
CA LYS A 16 -25.92 14.42 1.47
C LYS A 16 -25.09 14.16 0.22
N ALA A 17 -24.59 12.93 0.05
CA ALA A 17 -23.79 12.53 -1.09
C ALA A 17 -24.58 12.60 -2.41
N GLU A 18 -25.82 12.11 -2.42
CA GLU A 18 -26.70 12.21 -3.60
C GLU A 18 -27.02 13.65 -3.97
N SER A 19 -27.29 14.50 -2.97
CA SER A 19 -27.58 15.92 -3.19
C SER A 19 -26.39 16.63 -3.82
N TRP A 20 -25.18 16.36 -3.32
CA TRP A 20 -23.95 16.91 -3.89
C TRP A 20 -23.69 16.38 -5.31
N ALA A 21 -23.88 15.08 -5.55
CA ALA A 21 -23.71 14.48 -6.87
C ALA A 21 -24.65 15.12 -7.91
N LYS A 22 -25.93 15.33 -7.54
CA LYS A 22 -26.92 16.02 -8.39
C LYS A 22 -26.50 17.46 -8.72
N GLN A 23 -25.97 18.20 -7.74
CA GLN A 23 -25.46 19.57 -7.97
C GLN A 23 -24.28 19.60 -8.95
N GLN A 24 -23.46 18.56 -8.96
CA GLN A 24 -22.33 18.43 -9.87
C GLN A 24 -22.69 17.77 -11.21
N HIS A 25 -23.98 17.46 -11.45
CA HIS A 25 -24.46 16.69 -12.61
C HIS A 25 -23.78 15.31 -12.77
N LEU A 26 -23.40 14.68 -11.65
CA LEU A 26 -22.75 13.37 -11.60
C LEU A 26 -23.67 12.33 -10.94
N SER A 27 -23.49 11.05 -11.28
CA SER A 27 -24.12 9.97 -10.51
C SER A 27 -23.32 9.70 -9.23
N LEU A 28 -23.98 9.20 -8.19
CA LEU A 28 -23.30 8.82 -6.95
C LEU A 28 -22.20 7.77 -7.22
N SER A 29 -22.47 6.83 -8.13
CA SER A 29 -21.49 5.84 -8.57
C SER A 29 -20.24 6.47 -9.18
N ASP A 30 -20.39 7.52 -9.99
CA ASP A 30 -19.26 8.23 -10.60
C ASP A 30 -18.44 8.98 -9.54
N VAL A 31 -19.11 9.60 -8.57
CA VAL A 31 -18.45 10.28 -7.45
C VAL A 31 -17.60 9.30 -6.64
N ILE A 32 -18.19 8.16 -6.26
CA ILE A 32 -17.49 7.11 -5.52
C ILE A 32 -16.33 6.55 -6.35
N ALA A 33 -16.55 6.23 -7.62
CA ALA A 33 -15.51 5.72 -8.50
C ALA A 33 -14.35 6.72 -8.64
N ASN A 34 -14.65 8.01 -8.77
CA ASN A 34 -13.62 9.04 -8.87
C ASN A 34 -12.83 9.20 -7.57
N PHE A 35 -13.50 9.09 -6.41
CA PHE A 35 -12.84 9.09 -5.11
C PHE A 35 -11.91 7.88 -4.96
N LEU A 36 -12.40 6.67 -5.31
CA LEU A 36 -11.60 5.45 -5.23
C LEU A 36 -10.37 5.48 -6.15
N ARG A 37 -10.43 6.17 -7.30
CA ARG A 37 -9.28 6.37 -8.19
C ARG A 37 -8.21 7.30 -7.62
N GLN A 38 -8.56 8.18 -6.68
CA GLN A 38 -7.61 9.08 -6.03
C GLN A 38 -6.91 8.43 -4.85
N LEU A 39 -7.40 7.26 -4.40
CA LEU A 39 -6.71 6.51 -3.37
C LEU A 39 -5.31 6.16 -3.92
N PRO A 40 -4.26 6.35 -3.11
CA PRO A 40 -2.94 5.91 -3.52
C PRO A 40 -3.06 4.44 -3.90
N GLU A 41 -2.50 4.07 -5.05
CA GLU A 41 -2.22 2.67 -5.26
C GLU A 41 -1.44 2.22 -4.03
N PRO A 42 -1.77 1.06 -3.43
CA PRO A 42 -0.88 0.53 -2.43
C PRO A 42 0.47 0.50 -3.12
N GLU A 43 1.38 1.38 -2.71
CA GLU A 43 2.78 1.16 -2.98
C GLU A 43 2.94 -0.27 -2.51
N ILE A 44 3.19 -1.15 -3.48
CA ILE A 44 3.78 -2.42 -3.17
C ILE A 44 5.15 -1.98 -2.66
N ILE A 45 5.18 -1.52 -1.39
CA ILE A 45 6.28 -1.76 -0.51
C ILE A 45 6.34 -3.26 -0.63
N SER A 46 7.20 -3.70 -1.54
CA SER A 46 7.67 -5.04 -1.58
C SER A 46 8.28 -5.14 -0.20
N GLN A 47 7.48 -5.60 0.76
CA GLN A 47 7.95 -6.27 1.95
C GLN A 47 8.58 -7.56 1.42
N LYS A 48 9.63 -7.43 0.60
CA LYS A 48 10.85 -8.14 0.94
C LYS A 48 11.10 -7.67 2.36
N GLU A 49 10.80 -8.54 3.31
CA GLU A 49 11.37 -8.50 4.63
C GLU A 49 12.90 -8.50 4.44
N HIS A 50 13.44 -7.35 4.07
CA HIS A 50 14.86 -7.16 4.01
C HIS A 50 15.30 -6.87 5.43
N PRO A 51 16.44 -7.40 5.87
CA PRO A 51 16.89 -7.31 7.26
C PRO A 51 16.86 -5.88 7.81
N LEU A 52 16.99 -4.89 6.92
CA LEU A 52 17.01 -3.47 7.24
C LEU A 52 15.62 -2.81 7.36
N ALA A 53 14.53 -3.51 7.05
CA ALA A 53 13.15 -3.01 7.21
C ALA A 53 12.81 -2.65 8.67
N LYS A 54 13.57 -3.17 9.65
CA LYS A 54 13.44 -2.79 11.06
C LYS A 54 13.93 -1.37 11.37
N PHE A 55 14.58 -0.70 10.41
CA PHE A 55 15.10 0.67 10.55
C PHE A 55 14.27 1.71 9.80
N VAL A 56 13.02 1.37 9.42
CA VAL A 56 12.07 2.33 8.82
C VAL A 56 11.88 3.54 9.74
N GLY A 57 12.07 4.74 9.20
CA GLY A 57 12.04 6.01 9.94
C GLY A 57 13.41 6.50 10.45
N ILE A 58 14.45 5.67 10.36
CA ILE A 58 15.85 6.03 10.59
C ILE A 58 16.60 6.10 9.25
N LEU A 59 16.26 5.18 8.33
CA LEU A 59 16.81 5.12 6.99
C LEU A 59 15.68 5.30 5.96
N SER A 60 15.96 6.07 4.91
CA SER A 60 15.14 6.08 3.71
C SER A 60 15.35 4.80 2.89
N ASP A 61 14.43 4.48 1.99
CA ASP A 61 14.49 3.26 1.19
C ASP A 61 15.72 3.20 0.28
N SER A 62 16.18 4.35 -0.23
CA SER A 62 17.41 4.43 -1.01
C SER A 62 18.65 4.10 -0.18
N GLU A 63 18.75 4.66 1.03
CA GLU A 63 19.87 4.39 1.94
C GLU A 63 19.89 2.93 2.41
N ALA A 64 18.72 2.35 2.67
CA ALA A 64 18.60 0.93 3.00
C ALA A 64 19.04 0.03 1.83
N GLY A 65 18.70 0.41 0.59
CA GLY A 65 19.13 -0.32 -0.61
C GLY A 65 20.65 -0.29 -0.81
N GLU A 66 21.28 0.87 -0.65
CA GLU A 66 22.73 1.04 -0.75
C GLU A 66 23.48 0.23 0.31
N LEU A 67 23.06 0.33 1.58
CA LEU A 67 23.66 -0.43 2.68
C LEU A 67 23.52 -1.93 2.48
N GLN A 68 22.36 -2.38 1.99
CA GLN A 68 22.16 -3.79 1.70
C GLN A 68 23.09 -4.29 0.59
N GLN A 69 23.42 -3.45 -0.38
CA GLN A 69 24.34 -3.78 -1.45
C GLN A 69 25.78 -3.89 -0.93
N VAL A 70 26.22 -2.92 -0.11
CA VAL A 70 27.52 -2.98 0.58
C VAL A 70 27.65 -4.24 1.43
N ILE A 71 26.60 -4.62 2.18
CA ILE A 71 26.62 -5.84 3.00
C ILE A 71 26.79 -7.09 2.12
N LYS A 72 26.13 -7.16 0.96
CA LYS A 72 26.26 -8.30 0.04
C LYS A 72 27.63 -8.38 -0.61
N ASP A 73 28.25 -7.23 -0.89
CA ASP A 73 29.49 -7.15 -1.65
C ASP A 73 30.71 -7.35 -0.73
N GLU A 74 30.64 -6.93 0.54
CA GLU A 74 31.77 -6.92 1.48
C GLU A 74 31.77 -8.09 2.48
N PHE A 75 30.64 -8.79 2.67
CA PHE A 75 30.53 -9.85 3.68
C PHE A 75 30.16 -11.20 3.05
N GLU A 76 30.81 -12.27 3.52
CA GLU A 76 30.42 -13.64 3.15
C GLU A 76 29.00 -13.94 3.65
N GLN A 77 28.15 -14.41 2.73
CA GLN A 77 26.80 -14.85 3.08
C GLN A 77 26.88 -16.16 3.85
N VAL A 78 26.55 -16.11 5.14
CA VAL A 78 26.47 -17.30 5.98
C VAL A 78 25.17 -18.04 5.67
N ASP A 79 25.26 -19.27 5.19
CA ASP A 79 24.09 -20.14 5.02
C ASP A 79 23.56 -20.58 6.38
N THR A 80 22.47 -19.94 6.82
CA THR A 80 21.83 -20.23 8.10
C THR A 80 21.12 -21.59 8.13
N ASN A 81 20.95 -22.26 6.99
CA ASN A 81 20.31 -23.58 6.92
C ASN A 81 21.26 -24.74 7.25
N SER A 82 22.58 -24.49 7.32
CA SER A 82 23.56 -25.53 7.66
C SER A 82 23.56 -25.92 9.16
N LEU A 83 22.88 -25.14 10.02
CA LEU A 83 22.76 -25.41 11.47
C LEU A 83 21.55 -26.28 11.84
N ILE A 84 20.80 -26.77 10.85
CA ILE A 84 19.62 -27.63 11.04
C ILE A 84 19.86 -28.97 10.33
N ASN A 85 20.90 -29.70 10.75
CA ASN A 85 20.91 -31.17 10.63
C ASN A 85 21.62 -31.74 11.86
N PRO A 86 20.94 -32.60 12.66
CA PRO A 86 21.49 -33.21 13.86
C PRO A 86 22.59 -34.23 13.57
#